data_AF-A0A016X200-F1
#
_entry.id   AF-A0A016X200-F1
#
_cell.length_a   1.000
_cell.length_b   1.000
_cell.length_c   1.000
_cell.angle_alpha   90.00
_cell.angle_beta   90.00
_cell.angle_gamma   90.00
#
_symmetry.space_group_name_H-M   'P 1'
#
loop_
_entity.id
_entity.type
_entity.pdbx_description
1 polymer ?
#
loop_
_entity_poly.entity_id
_entity_poly.type
_entity_poly.pdbx_seq_one_letter_code
_entity_poly.pdbx_strand_id
1 'polypeptide(L)'
;MLGGAFFGLEILLNRLAVRGKNKKEVVESLWKRFTQSADEVLLSGQRDVDDFFEHERNYLVEYNTHIKDAASKAEKVVKLRKNVAETYAKIGDCLERMARVEPDKVLARTEVRASDGMHKLKKVEARSANDEELKLTDTLTYFTRDTQAAKDLLYRRMRCLANYEAANKNLERARGRNKDIPKAETEQQEACKKFEDISALAKTELKDLKKRRVLAFKKNLADLADLEIKHAKAQIQVLNELIGRLKQQP
;
A
#
# COMPACT_ATOMS: atom_id res chain seq x y z
N MET A 1 12.82 -18.26 -22.75
CA MET A 1 11.90 -18.01 -21.61
C MET A 1 12.34 -16.78 -20.81
N LEU A 2 12.19 -15.57 -21.35
CA LEU A 2 12.51 -14.30 -20.67
C LEU A 2 11.51 -13.19 -21.08
N GLY A 3 10.21 -13.49 -21.10
CA GLY A 3 9.17 -12.57 -21.60
C GLY A 3 8.26 -11.94 -20.54
N GLY A 4 8.25 -12.44 -19.29
CA GLY A 4 7.25 -12.04 -18.29
C GLY A 4 7.69 -11.01 -17.25
N ALA A 5 8.99 -10.77 -17.09
CA ALA A 5 9.52 -9.92 -16.01
C ALA A 5 9.64 -8.42 -16.39
N PHE A 6 9.64 -8.10 -17.68
CA PHE A 6 9.84 -6.72 -18.15
C PHE A 6 8.56 -5.85 -18.09
N PHE A 7 7.37 -6.43 -18.31
CA PHE A 7 6.11 -5.69 -18.29
C PHE A 7 5.74 -5.12 -16.90
N GLY A 8 6.19 -5.75 -15.82
CA GLY A 8 5.94 -5.27 -14.45
C GLY A 8 6.79 -4.06 -14.05
N LEU A 9 7.99 -3.90 -14.62
CA LEU A 9 8.91 -2.81 -14.29
C LEU A 9 8.57 -1.52 -15.04
N GLU A 10 8.08 -1.63 -16.27
CA GLU A 10 7.72 -0.49 -17.13
C GLU A 10 6.47 0.27 -16.61
N ILE A 11 5.55 -0.44 -15.95
CA ILE A 11 4.41 0.15 -15.23
C ILE A 11 4.88 0.87 -13.95
N LEU A 12 5.96 0.42 -13.32
CA LEU A 12 6.51 1.04 -12.11
C LEU A 12 7.21 2.37 -12.43
N LEU A 13 7.94 2.44 -13.54
CA LEU A 13 8.59 3.67 -14.00
C LEU A 13 7.59 4.73 -14.49
N ASN A 14 6.53 4.35 -15.20
CA ASN A 14 5.50 5.29 -15.65
C ASN A 14 4.55 5.80 -14.54
N ARG A 15 4.54 5.19 -13.34
CA ARG A 15 3.73 5.64 -12.20
C ARG A 15 4.47 6.51 -11.18
N LEU A 16 5.78 6.70 -11.32
CA LEU A 16 6.55 7.64 -10.50
C LEU A 16 6.43 9.11 -10.98
N ALA A 17 5.84 9.33 -12.16
CA ALA A 17 5.40 10.67 -12.58
C ALA A 17 4.03 10.98 -11.95
N VAL A 18 4.03 11.48 -10.71
CA VAL A 18 2.82 12.04 -10.08
C VAL A 18 2.48 13.35 -10.79
N ARG A 19 1.65 13.27 -11.84
CA ARG A 19 0.94 14.45 -12.35
C ARG A 19 -0.12 14.84 -11.33
N GLY A 20 -0.09 16.08 -10.84
CA GLY A 20 -1.17 16.65 -10.05
C GLY A 20 -2.49 16.60 -10.82
N LYS A 21 -3.57 16.15 -10.17
CA LYS A 21 -4.90 16.08 -10.81
C LYS A 21 -5.51 17.47 -10.91
N ASN A 22 -6.04 17.83 -12.08
CA ASN A 22 -6.70 19.12 -12.29
C ASN A 22 -8.06 19.18 -11.59
N LYS A 23 -8.57 20.37 -11.25
CA LYS A 23 -9.86 20.57 -10.53
C LYS A 23 -11.04 19.81 -11.17
N LYS A 24 -11.09 19.74 -12.51
CA LYS A 24 -12.11 18.95 -13.24
C LYS A 24 -11.98 17.45 -13.00
N GLU A 25 -10.75 16.91 -12.99
CA GLU A 25 -10.50 15.49 -12.73
C GLU A 25 -10.83 15.11 -11.28
N VAL A 26 -10.63 16.05 -10.34
CA VAL A 26 -11.03 15.86 -8.94
C VAL A 26 -12.55 15.80 -8.82
N VAL A 27 -13.29 16.75 -9.40
CA VAL A 27 -14.77 16.75 -9.37
C VAL A 27 -15.35 15.55 -10.11
N GLU A 28 -14.80 15.17 -11.26
CA GLU A 28 -15.22 13.97 -11.99
C GLU A 28 -14.95 12.69 -11.18
N SER A 29 -13.81 12.62 -10.48
CA SER A 29 -13.52 11.50 -9.59
C SER A 29 -14.45 11.44 -8.37
N LEU A 30 -14.88 12.60 -7.85
CA LEU A 30 -15.86 12.69 -6.76
C LEU A 30 -17.25 12.28 -7.24
N TRP A 31 -17.67 12.72 -8.43
CA TRP A 31 -18.95 12.33 -9.03
C TRP A 31 -18.99 10.83 -9.35
N LYS A 32 -17.92 10.28 -9.92
CA LYS A 32 -17.78 8.83 -10.15
C LYS A 32 -17.86 8.04 -8.85
N ARG A 33 -17.21 8.51 -7.77
CA ARG A 33 -17.30 7.88 -6.45
C ARG A 33 -18.71 7.95 -5.86
N PHE A 34 -19.41 9.05 -6.05
CA PHE A 34 -20.78 9.23 -5.56
C PHE A 34 -21.77 8.31 -6.29
N THR A 35 -21.71 8.26 -7.62
CA THR A 35 -22.57 7.37 -8.42
C THR A 35 -22.22 5.89 -8.21
N GLN A 36 -20.95 5.56 -8.03
CA GLN A 36 -20.52 4.23 -7.60
C GLN A 36 -21.10 3.88 -6.23
N SER A 37 -21.06 4.76 -5.25
CA SER A 37 -21.58 4.48 -3.91
C SER A 37 -23.09 4.20 -3.89
N ALA A 38 -23.89 4.94 -4.68
CA ALA A 38 -25.33 4.70 -4.77
C ALA A 38 -25.66 3.37 -5.50
N ASP A 39 -24.93 3.06 -6.57
CA ASP A 39 -25.07 1.82 -7.33
C ASP A 39 -24.52 0.61 -6.55
N GLU A 40 -23.47 0.79 -5.75
CA GLU A 40 -22.91 -0.24 -4.85
C GLU A 40 -23.89 -0.58 -3.73
N VAL A 41 -24.61 0.39 -3.17
CA VAL A 41 -25.71 0.12 -2.22
C VAL A 41 -26.83 -0.67 -2.89
N LEU A 42 -27.19 -0.34 -4.13
CA LEU A 42 -28.25 -1.03 -4.86
C LEU A 42 -27.85 -2.47 -5.23
N LEU A 43 -26.58 -2.69 -5.57
CA LEU A 43 -26.00 -3.99 -5.88
C LEU A 43 -25.59 -4.79 -4.63
N SER A 44 -25.51 -4.17 -3.44
CA SER A 44 -25.12 -4.85 -2.19
C SER A 44 -26.11 -5.94 -1.76
N GLY A 45 -27.37 -5.85 -2.19
CA GLY A 45 -28.39 -6.88 -1.97
C GLY A 45 -28.37 -8.04 -2.97
N GLN A 46 -27.57 -7.93 -4.04
CA GLN A 46 -27.46 -8.95 -5.08
C GLN A 46 -26.33 -9.93 -4.71
N ARG A 47 -26.71 -11.16 -4.34
CA ARG A 47 -25.76 -12.25 -4.13
C ARG A 47 -25.17 -12.69 -5.46
N ASP A 48 -23.86 -12.94 -5.47
CA ASP A 48 -23.26 -13.65 -6.59
C ASP A 48 -23.67 -15.12 -6.51
N VAL A 49 -24.13 -15.68 -7.62
CA VAL A 49 -24.41 -17.12 -7.72
C VAL A 49 -23.13 -17.95 -7.86
N ASP A 50 -22.01 -17.30 -8.18
CA ASP A 50 -20.71 -17.95 -8.23
C ASP A 50 -20.00 -17.82 -6.86
N ASP A 51 -19.88 -18.96 -6.17
CA ASP A 51 -19.28 -19.07 -4.84
C ASP A 51 -17.86 -18.49 -4.76
N PHE A 52 -17.08 -18.59 -5.84
CA PHE A 52 -15.72 -18.04 -5.86
C PHE A 52 -15.75 -16.51 -5.79
N PHE A 53 -16.60 -15.86 -6.57
CA PHE A 53 -16.66 -14.40 -6.60
C PHE A 53 -17.32 -13.81 -5.35
N GLU A 54 -18.33 -14.49 -4.81
CA GLU A 54 -18.92 -14.12 -3.51
C GLU A 54 -17.86 -14.17 -2.40
N HIS A 55 -17.09 -15.27 -2.34
CA HIS A 55 -16.01 -15.42 -1.37
C HIS A 55 -14.93 -14.35 -1.54
N GLU A 56 -14.43 -14.13 -2.75
CA GLU A 56 -13.36 -13.16 -3.03
C GLU A 56 -13.81 -11.72 -2.74
N ARG A 57 -15.08 -11.38 -3.00
CA ARG A 57 -15.63 -10.07 -2.66
C ARG A 57 -15.60 -9.83 -1.16
N ASN A 58 -16.13 -10.77 -0.38
CA ASN A 58 -16.19 -10.66 1.08
C ASN A 58 -14.79 -10.60 1.67
N TYR A 59 -13.89 -11.47 1.20
CA TYR A 59 -12.48 -11.47 1.56
C TYR A 59 -11.81 -10.12 1.28
N LEU A 60 -11.97 -9.57 0.08
CA LEU A 60 -11.31 -8.32 -0.31
C LEU A 60 -11.86 -7.11 0.44
N VAL A 61 -13.15 -7.08 0.81
CA VAL A 61 -13.71 -6.02 1.64
C VAL A 61 -13.06 -6.00 3.01
N GLU A 62 -12.97 -7.16 3.68
CA GLU A 62 -12.34 -7.31 4.98
C GLU A 62 -10.83 -7.03 4.90
N TYR A 63 -10.14 -7.67 3.95
CA TYR A 63 -8.70 -7.50 3.76
C TYR A 63 -8.32 -6.05 3.45
N ASN A 64 -9.13 -5.34 2.65
CA ASN A 64 -8.87 -3.93 2.34
C ASN A 64 -8.92 -3.03 3.59
N THR A 65 -9.81 -3.35 4.54
CA THR A 65 -9.89 -2.64 5.83
C THR A 65 -8.63 -2.89 6.64
N HIS A 66 -8.21 -4.15 6.77
CA HIS A 66 -7.02 -4.51 7.54
C HIS A 66 -5.74 -3.92 6.96
N ILE A 67 -5.57 -3.96 5.64
CA ILE A 67 -4.35 -3.46 5.03
C ILE A 67 -4.26 -1.93 5.09
N LYS A 68 -5.39 -1.21 5.01
CA LYS A 68 -5.46 0.24 5.22
C LYS A 68 -5.05 0.61 6.65
N ASP A 69 -5.57 -0.11 7.64
CA ASP A 69 -5.22 0.10 9.04
C ASP A 69 -3.73 -0.20 9.29
N ALA A 70 -3.21 -1.31 8.76
CA ALA A 70 -1.80 -1.65 8.85
C ALA A 70 -0.90 -0.58 8.19
N ALA A 71 -1.25 -0.10 7.00
CA ALA A 71 -0.52 0.98 6.31
C ALA A 71 -0.49 2.26 7.15
N SER A 72 -1.63 2.67 7.73
CA SER A 72 -1.70 3.86 8.60
C SER A 72 -0.86 3.70 9.86
N LYS A 73 -0.84 2.51 10.46
CA LYS A 73 0.01 2.22 11.62
C LYS A 73 1.49 2.26 11.27
N ALA A 74 1.88 1.68 10.14
CA ALA A 74 3.28 1.70 9.67
C ALA A 74 3.77 3.13 9.40
N GLU A 75 2.93 3.98 8.80
CA GLU A 75 3.25 5.41 8.59
C GLU A 75 3.49 6.14 9.92
N LYS A 76 2.68 5.86 10.95
CA LYS A 76 2.86 6.42 12.30
C LYS A 76 4.19 5.97 12.92
N VAL A 77 4.54 4.69 12.79
CA VAL A 77 5.81 4.14 13.31
C VAL A 77 7.01 4.82 12.65
N VAL A 78 7.02 4.92 11.32
CA VAL A 78 8.10 5.60 10.58
C VAL A 78 8.24 7.06 11.02
N LYS A 79 7.12 7.78 11.19
CA LYS A 79 7.13 9.16 11.69
C LYS A 79 7.75 9.24 13.08
N LEU A 80 7.39 8.33 13.98
CA LEU A 80 7.96 8.28 15.34
C LEU A 80 9.45 7.97 15.32
N ARG A 81 9.92 7.04 14.48
CA ARG A 81 11.37 6.77 14.33
C ARG A 81 12.15 7.96 13.78
N LYS A 82 11.59 8.67 12.79
CA LYS A 82 12.18 9.94 12.30
C LYS A 82 12.30 10.97 13.44
N ASN A 83 11.30 11.07 14.32
CA ASN A 83 11.38 11.92 15.52
C ASN A 83 12.45 11.47 16.54
N VAL A 84 12.70 10.16 16.67
CA VAL A 84 13.80 9.65 17.50
C VAL A 84 15.15 10.10 16.94
N ALA A 85 15.35 10.00 15.61
CA ALA A 85 16.55 10.50 14.97
C ALA A 85 16.75 12.01 15.20
N GLU A 86 15.69 12.81 15.11
CA GLU A 86 15.73 14.24 15.44
C GLU A 86 16.05 14.50 16.90
N THR A 87 15.54 13.67 17.82
CA THR A 87 15.83 13.77 19.25
C THR A 87 17.32 13.54 19.51
N TYR A 88 17.95 12.54 18.87
CA TYR A 88 19.40 12.38 18.95
C TYR A 88 20.14 13.65 18.49
N ALA A 89 19.70 14.28 17.39
CA ALA A 89 20.30 15.53 16.92
C ALA A 89 20.20 16.63 17.98
N LYS A 90 19.01 16.83 18.55
CA LYS A 90 18.75 17.87 19.57
C LYS A 90 19.59 17.66 20.83
N ILE A 91 19.74 16.41 21.27
CA ILE A 91 20.62 16.08 22.40
C ILE A 91 22.08 16.41 22.05
N GLY A 92 22.52 16.05 20.84
CA GLY A 92 23.85 16.41 20.35
C GLY A 92 24.12 17.91 20.35
N ASP A 93 23.18 18.70 19.83
CA ASP A 93 23.29 20.16 19.79
C ASP A 93 23.29 20.77 21.21
N CYS A 94 22.52 20.21 22.15
CA CYS A 94 22.53 20.64 23.55
C CYS A 94 23.89 20.38 24.20
N LEU A 95 24.45 19.20 24.01
CA LEU A 95 25.77 18.83 24.54
C LEU A 95 26.87 19.74 23.97
N GLU A 96 26.80 20.08 22.69
CA GLU A 96 27.76 21.02 22.08
C GLU A 96 27.64 22.43 22.68
N ARG A 97 26.42 22.90 22.96
CA ARG A 97 26.22 24.19 23.64
C ARG A 97 26.74 24.19 25.06
N MET A 98 26.54 23.10 25.82
CA MET A 98 27.09 22.94 27.16
C MET A 98 28.62 22.99 27.13
N ALA A 99 29.24 22.27 26.19
CA ALA A 99 30.69 22.21 26.07
C ALA A 99 31.35 23.58 25.82
N ARG A 100 30.64 24.51 25.17
CA ARG A 100 31.14 25.86 24.88
C ARG A 100 31.22 26.76 26.11
N VAL A 101 30.36 26.52 27.10
CA VAL A 101 30.28 27.32 28.34
C VAL A 101 30.91 26.60 29.53
N GLU A 102 31.34 25.36 29.35
CA GLU A 102 31.91 24.52 30.38
C GLU A 102 33.37 24.94 30.73
N PRO A 103 33.64 25.41 31.96
CA PRO A 103 34.98 25.81 32.37
C PRO A 103 35.97 24.63 32.52
N ASP A 104 35.49 23.44 32.91
CA ASP A 104 36.34 22.26 33.01
C ASP A 104 36.60 21.68 31.61
N LYS A 105 37.86 21.80 31.16
CA LYS A 105 38.30 21.30 29.84
C LYS A 105 38.11 19.79 29.66
N VAL A 106 38.15 18.99 30.74
CA VAL A 106 37.88 17.55 30.67
C VAL A 106 36.38 17.35 30.43
N LEU A 107 35.52 18.01 31.21
CA LEU A 107 34.07 17.92 31.06
C LEU A 107 33.61 18.42 29.69
N ALA A 108 34.08 19.59 29.24
CA ALA A 108 33.80 20.12 27.90
C ALA A 108 34.15 19.13 26.78
N ARG A 109 35.30 18.44 26.88
CA ARG A 109 35.68 17.39 25.91
C ARG A 109 34.79 16.16 25.99
N THR A 110 34.30 15.79 27.18
CA THR A 110 33.31 14.73 27.38
C THR A 110 32.04 15.04 26.61
N GLU A 111 31.53 16.25 26.77
CA GLU A 111 30.28 16.72 26.17
C GLU A 111 30.38 16.77 24.65
N VAL A 112 31.50 17.25 24.09
CA VAL A 112 31.76 17.18 22.63
C VAL A 112 31.78 15.74 22.13
N ARG A 113 32.46 14.82 22.83
CA ARG A 113 32.49 13.40 22.44
C ARG A 113 31.09 12.76 22.50
N ALA A 114 30.31 13.11 23.51
CA ALA A 114 28.93 12.66 23.64
C ALA A 114 28.03 13.23 22.52
N SER A 115 28.21 14.51 22.18
CA SER A 115 27.52 15.17 21.06
C SER A 115 27.78 14.45 19.74
N ASP A 116 29.06 14.19 19.41
CA ASP A 116 29.46 13.41 18.23
C ASP A 116 28.78 12.03 18.20
N GLY A 117 28.72 11.37 19.35
CA GLY A 117 28.04 10.09 19.52
C GLY A 117 26.55 10.16 19.17
N MET A 118 25.85 11.20 19.65
CA MET A 118 24.44 11.41 19.35
C MET A 118 24.20 11.70 17.86
N HIS A 119 25.05 12.50 17.22
CA HIS A 119 24.95 12.74 15.78
C HIS A 119 25.24 11.48 14.93
N LYS A 120 26.09 10.56 15.42
CA LYS A 120 26.27 9.24 14.80
C LYS A 120 25.03 8.35 14.99
N LEU A 121 24.45 8.32 16.19
CA LEU A 121 23.22 7.56 16.46
C LEU A 121 22.06 8.04 15.60
N LYS A 122 21.90 9.36 15.42
CA LYS A 122 20.95 9.95 14.47
C LYS A 122 21.07 9.32 13.08
N LYS A 123 22.30 9.19 12.55
CA LYS A 123 22.52 8.68 11.19
C LYS A 123 22.08 7.22 11.06
N VAL A 124 22.31 6.40 12.09
CA VAL A 124 21.88 5.00 12.13
C VAL A 124 20.35 4.91 12.22
N GLU A 125 19.74 5.66 13.15
CA GLU A 125 18.28 5.69 13.34
C GLU A 125 17.54 6.18 12.09
N ALA A 126 18.02 7.26 11.47
CA ALA A 126 17.42 7.81 10.26
C ALA A 126 17.49 6.81 9.09
N ARG A 127 18.58 6.04 8.99
CA ARG A 127 18.68 4.96 7.99
C ARG A 127 17.69 3.84 8.28
N SER A 128 17.59 3.40 9.53
CA SER A 128 16.63 2.38 9.96
C SER A 128 15.19 2.79 9.63
N ALA A 129 14.82 4.04 9.89
CA ALA A 129 13.50 4.57 9.58
C ALA A 129 13.20 4.56 8.06
N ASN A 130 14.18 4.93 7.23
CA ASN A 130 14.01 4.93 5.77
C ASN A 130 13.90 3.51 5.20
N ASP A 131 14.71 2.58 5.71
CA ASP A 131 14.69 1.18 5.29
C ASP A 131 13.36 0.49 5.71
N GLU A 132 12.85 0.81 6.91
CA GLU A 132 11.51 0.35 7.34
C GLU A 132 10.39 0.95 6.48
N GLU A 133 10.44 2.24 6.17
CA GLU A 133 9.47 2.91 5.29
C GLU A 133 9.41 2.22 3.92
N LEU A 134 10.58 1.99 3.31
CA LEU A 134 10.69 1.36 2.01
C LEU A 134 10.21 -0.10 2.01
N LYS A 135 10.53 -0.88 3.04
CA LYS A 135 10.21 -2.32 3.08
C LYS A 135 8.79 -2.58 3.55
N LEU A 136 8.29 -1.85 4.54
CA LEU A 136 6.99 -2.11 5.15
C LEU A 136 5.92 -1.15 4.65
N THR A 137 6.10 0.16 4.86
CA THR A 137 5.07 1.17 4.59
C THR A 137 4.71 1.24 3.11
N ASP A 138 5.71 1.25 2.23
CA ASP A 138 5.48 1.27 0.77
C ASP A 138 4.80 -0.01 0.28
N THR A 139 5.17 -1.17 0.83
CA THR A 139 4.54 -2.45 0.50
C THR A 139 3.05 -2.46 0.90
N LEU A 140 2.75 -2.05 2.13
CA LEU A 140 1.37 -1.95 2.63
C LEU A 140 0.55 -0.94 1.81
N THR A 141 1.13 0.20 1.46
CA THR A 141 0.48 1.24 0.66
C THR A 141 0.22 0.77 -0.78
N TYR A 142 1.17 0.06 -1.38
CA TYR A 142 1.00 -0.56 -2.69
C TYR A 142 -0.18 -1.52 -2.70
N PHE A 143 -0.21 -2.48 -1.78
CA PHE A 143 -1.28 -3.48 -1.74
C PHE A 143 -2.62 -2.91 -1.25
N THR A 144 -2.63 -1.78 -0.54
CA THR A 144 -3.87 -1.04 -0.26
C THR A 144 -4.52 -0.58 -1.56
N ARG A 145 -3.73 -0.01 -2.48
CA ARG A 145 -4.19 0.45 -3.79
C ARG A 145 -4.56 -0.72 -4.70
N ASP A 146 -3.75 -1.77 -4.71
CA ASP A 146 -3.98 -2.95 -5.56
C ASP A 146 -5.23 -3.73 -5.13
N THR A 147 -5.44 -3.87 -3.81
CA THR A 147 -6.67 -4.46 -3.25
C THR A 147 -7.89 -3.61 -3.59
N GLN A 148 -7.79 -2.27 -3.56
CA GLN A 148 -8.88 -1.40 -3.98
C GLN A 148 -9.22 -1.59 -5.47
N ALA A 149 -8.21 -1.71 -6.35
CA ALA A 149 -8.44 -1.98 -7.77
C ALA A 149 -9.14 -3.32 -8.01
N ALA A 150 -8.83 -4.34 -7.20
CA ALA A 150 -9.52 -5.63 -7.25
C ALA A 150 -10.98 -5.55 -6.78
N LYS A 151 -11.27 -4.76 -5.73
CA LYS A 151 -12.67 -4.45 -5.34
C LYS A 151 -13.42 -3.78 -6.49
N ASP A 152 -12.80 -2.78 -7.12
CA ASP A 152 -13.41 -2.05 -8.25
C ASP A 152 -13.62 -2.97 -9.48
N LEU A 153 -12.77 -3.99 -9.66
CA LEU A 153 -12.97 -5.03 -10.67
C LEU A 153 -14.18 -5.91 -10.38
N LEU A 154 -14.34 -6.36 -9.13
CA LEU A 154 -15.49 -7.16 -8.71
C LEU A 154 -16.81 -6.38 -8.81
N TYR A 155 -16.80 -5.11 -8.44
CA TYR A 155 -17.94 -4.24 -8.62
C TYR A 155 -18.33 -4.08 -10.11
N ARG A 156 -17.34 -3.87 -11.01
CA ARG A 156 -17.61 -3.84 -12.46
C ARG A 156 -18.17 -5.16 -12.98
N ARG A 157 -17.65 -6.31 -12.50
CA ARG A 157 -18.19 -7.63 -12.84
C ARG A 157 -19.64 -7.78 -12.37
N MET A 158 -19.95 -7.39 -11.13
CA MET A 158 -21.32 -7.44 -10.58
C MET A 158 -22.28 -6.60 -11.43
N ARG A 159 -21.84 -5.44 -11.91
CA ARG A 159 -22.64 -4.61 -12.81
C ARG A 159 -22.89 -5.28 -14.17
N CYS A 160 -21.90 -5.99 -14.72
CA CYS A 160 -22.10 -6.79 -15.93
C CYS A 160 -23.11 -7.92 -15.70
N LEU A 161 -23.09 -8.57 -14.53
CA LEU A 161 -24.08 -9.59 -14.15
C LEU A 161 -25.49 -8.99 -14.10
N ALA A 162 -25.67 -7.87 -13.40
CA ALA A 162 -26.97 -7.19 -13.31
C ALA A 162 -27.51 -6.77 -14.69
N ASN A 163 -26.64 -6.26 -15.57
CA ASN A 163 -27.01 -5.92 -16.96
C ASN A 163 -27.42 -7.17 -17.76
N TYR A 164 -26.69 -8.27 -17.59
CA TYR A 164 -27.00 -9.54 -18.24
C TYR A 164 -28.35 -10.09 -17.78
N GLU A 165 -28.62 -10.13 -16.48
CA GLU A 165 -29.90 -10.56 -15.92
C GLU A 165 -31.08 -9.67 -16.40
N ALA A 166 -30.85 -8.37 -16.50
CA ALA A 166 -31.86 -7.43 -17.02
C ALA A 166 -32.14 -7.68 -18.51
N ALA A 167 -31.10 -7.87 -19.33
CA ALA A 167 -31.25 -8.21 -20.74
C ALA A 167 -31.97 -9.56 -20.92
N ASN A 168 -31.65 -10.55 -20.08
CA ASN A 168 -32.33 -11.85 -20.08
C ASN A 168 -33.82 -11.71 -19.76
N LYS A 169 -34.20 -10.93 -18.73
CA LYS A 169 -35.61 -10.62 -18.42
C LYS A 169 -36.32 -9.90 -19.55
N ASN A 170 -35.63 -9.01 -20.27
CA ASN A 170 -36.21 -8.30 -21.41
C ASN A 170 -36.43 -9.23 -22.62
N LEU A 171 -35.52 -10.16 -22.88
CA LEU A 171 -35.69 -11.19 -23.90
C LEU A 171 -36.91 -12.07 -23.61
N GLU A 172 -37.10 -12.51 -22.36
CA GLU A 172 -38.29 -13.28 -21.97
C GLU A 172 -39.59 -12.50 -22.16
N ARG A 173 -39.60 -11.19 -21.89
CA ARG A 173 -40.76 -10.33 -22.18
C ARG A 173 -41.02 -10.16 -23.68
N ALA A 174 -39.97 -10.03 -24.49
CA ALA A 174 -40.08 -9.93 -25.94
C ALA A 174 -40.67 -11.22 -26.54
N ARG A 175 -40.19 -12.38 -26.07
CA ARG A 175 -40.73 -13.71 -26.39
C ARG A 175 -42.20 -13.83 -26.01
N GLY A 176 -42.56 -13.47 -24.77
CA GLY A 176 -43.95 -13.50 -24.30
C GLY A 176 -44.91 -12.59 -25.08
N ARG A 177 -44.40 -11.52 -25.72
CA ARG A 177 -45.19 -10.58 -26.53
C ARG A 177 -45.12 -10.87 -28.04
N ASN A 178 -44.33 -11.86 -28.48
CA ASN A 178 -44.00 -12.12 -29.88
C ASN A 178 -43.57 -10.86 -30.65
N LYS A 179 -42.80 -9.97 -30.01
CA LYS A 179 -42.39 -8.69 -30.58
C LYS A 179 -40.94 -8.37 -30.22
N ASP A 180 -40.19 -7.81 -31.17
CA ASP A 180 -38.81 -7.32 -31.00
C ASP A 180 -37.79 -8.40 -30.55
N ILE A 181 -38.10 -9.69 -30.77
CA ILE A 181 -37.28 -10.82 -30.31
C ILE A 181 -35.82 -10.76 -30.82
N PRO A 182 -35.54 -10.55 -32.14
CA PRO A 182 -34.17 -10.55 -32.63
C PRO A 182 -33.29 -9.47 -32.01
N LYS A 183 -33.88 -8.31 -31.71
CA LYS A 183 -33.19 -7.20 -31.05
C LYS A 183 -32.86 -7.54 -29.60
N ALA A 184 -33.84 -8.03 -28.83
CA ALA A 184 -33.63 -8.41 -27.44
C ALA A 184 -32.64 -9.57 -27.30
N GLU A 185 -32.60 -10.49 -28.27
CA GLU A 185 -31.66 -11.60 -28.32
C GLU A 185 -30.23 -11.10 -28.56
N THR A 186 -30.05 -10.16 -29.49
CA THR A 186 -28.74 -9.53 -29.73
C THR A 186 -28.24 -8.78 -28.48
N GLU A 187 -29.11 -7.99 -27.83
CA GLU A 187 -28.77 -7.27 -26.60
C GLU A 187 -28.38 -8.21 -25.45
N GLN A 188 -29.08 -9.35 -25.32
CA GLN A 188 -28.76 -10.36 -24.32
C GLN A 188 -27.42 -11.06 -24.61
N GLN A 189 -27.15 -11.41 -25.87
CA GLN A 189 -25.89 -12.03 -26.28
C GLN A 189 -24.70 -11.12 -26.01
N GLU A 190 -24.81 -9.83 -26.32
CA GLU A 190 -23.76 -8.84 -26.03
C GLU A 190 -23.51 -8.68 -24.53
N ALA A 191 -24.57 -8.64 -23.72
CA ALA A 191 -24.45 -8.53 -22.27
C ALA A 191 -23.82 -9.80 -21.67
N CYS A 192 -24.20 -10.99 -22.18
CA CYS A 192 -23.65 -12.27 -21.79
C CYS A 192 -22.13 -12.31 -22.05
N LYS A 193 -21.72 -12.00 -23.29
CA LYS A 193 -20.31 -11.99 -23.68
C LYS A 193 -19.48 -11.04 -22.80
N LYS A 194 -19.97 -9.83 -22.55
CA LYS A 194 -19.30 -8.87 -21.67
C LYS A 194 -19.14 -9.40 -20.24
N PHE A 195 -20.15 -10.09 -19.71
CA PHE A 195 -20.10 -10.70 -18.38
C PHE A 195 -19.13 -11.89 -18.31
N GLU A 196 -19.09 -12.74 -19.34
CA GLU A 196 -18.15 -13.86 -19.43
C GLU A 196 -16.70 -13.38 -19.53
N ASP A 197 -16.42 -12.41 -20.41
CA ASP A 197 -15.10 -11.83 -20.61
C ASP A 197 -14.54 -11.22 -19.31
N ILE A 198 -15.33 -10.39 -18.63
CA ILE A 198 -14.90 -9.77 -17.36
C ILE A 198 -14.77 -10.80 -16.23
N SER A 199 -15.58 -11.87 -16.24
CA SER A 199 -15.47 -12.95 -15.26
C SER A 199 -14.18 -13.75 -15.43
N ALA A 200 -13.82 -14.10 -16.67
CA ALA A 200 -12.56 -14.80 -16.96
C ALA A 200 -11.34 -13.95 -16.56
N LEU A 201 -11.36 -12.66 -16.89
CA LEU A 201 -10.32 -11.71 -16.48
C LEU A 201 -10.24 -11.60 -14.95
N ALA A 202 -11.36 -11.35 -14.27
CA ALA A 202 -11.40 -11.17 -12.83
C ALA A 202 -10.90 -12.40 -12.08
N LYS A 203 -11.25 -13.61 -12.54
CA LYS A 203 -10.78 -14.86 -11.92
C LYS A 203 -9.25 -15.01 -12.00
N THR A 204 -8.65 -14.58 -13.12
CA THR A 204 -7.20 -14.61 -13.32
C THR A 204 -6.51 -13.56 -12.44
N GLU A 205 -6.98 -12.31 -12.51
CA GLU A 205 -6.41 -11.18 -11.76
C GLU A 205 -6.44 -11.40 -10.24
N LEU A 206 -7.52 -11.98 -9.70
CA LEU A 206 -7.63 -12.27 -8.27
C LEU A 206 -6.62 -13.31 -7.79
N LYS A 207 -6.41 -14.37 -8.59
CA LYS A 207 -5.41 -15.40 -8.29
C LYS A 207 -4.00 -14.82 -8.33
N ASP A 208 -3.71 -14.01 -9.34
CA ASP A 208 -2.40 -13.37 -9.51
C ASP A 208 -2.14 -12.32 -8.42
N LEU A 209 -3.15 -11.54 -8.03
CA LEU A 209 -3.07 -10.63 -6.89
C LEU A 209 -2.65 -11.38 -5.62
N LYS A 210 -3.33 -12.48 -5.29
CA LYS A 210 -3.01 -13.29 -4.11
C LYS A 210 -1.57 -13.77 -4.13
N LYS A 211 -1.11 -14.28 -5.29
CA LYS A 211 0.27 -14.76 -5.47
C LYS A 211 1.31 -13.64 -5.33
N ARG A 212 1.13 -12.53 -6.06
CA ARG A 212 2.02 -11.36 -6.02
C ARG A 212 2.14 -10.80 -4.61
N ARG A 213 1.02 -10.69 -3.91
CA ARG A 213 0.93 -10.22 -2.53
C ARG A 213 1.73 -11.07 -1.56
N VAL A 214 1.50 -12.38 -1.55
CA VAL A 214 2.22 -13.29 -0.64
C VAL A 214 3.72 -13.25 -0.89
N LEU A 215 4.16 -13.25 -2.16
CA LEU A 215 5.57 -13.18 -2.51
C LEU A 215 6.23 -11.87 -2.06
N ALA A 216 5.56 -10.74 -2.30
CA ALA A 216 6.07 -9.43 -1.94
C ALA A 216 6.19 -9.26 -0.42
N PHE A 217 5.15 -9.62 0.35
CA PHE A 217 5.22 -9.55 1.81
C PHE A 217 6.28 -10.49 2.39
N LYS A 218 6.35 -11.73 1.91
CA LYS A 218 7.37 -12.69 2.37
C LYS A 218 8.78 -12.12 2.17
N LYS A 219 9.06 -11.59 0.98
CA LYS A 219 10.36 -11.00 0.66
C LYS A 219 10.64 -9.77 1.52
N ASN A 220 9.74 -8.79 1.52
CA ASN A 220 10.01 -7.51 2.16
C ASN A 220 10.05 -7.59 3.69
N LEU A 221 9.29 -8.50 4.31
CA LEU A 221 9.38 -8.75 5.76
C LEU A 221 10.68 -9.46 6.14
N ALA A 222 11.14 -10.42 5.33
CA ALA A 222 12.43 -11.07 5.55
C ALA A 222 13.59 -10.07 5.39
N ASP A 223 13.58 -9.30 4.30
CA ASP A 223 14.56 -8.23 4.06
C ASP A 223 14.57 -7.21 5.21
N LEU A 224 13.39 -6.82 5.72
CA LEU A 224 13.28 -5.88 6.84
C LEU A 224 13.87 -6.47 8.12
N ALA A 225 13.58 -7.73 8.44
CA ALA A 225 14.15 -8.38 9.62
C ALA A 225 15.69 -8.41 9.56
N ASP A 226 16.26 -8.71 8.39
CA ASP A 226 17.71 -8.67 8.19
C ASP A 226 18.30 -7.26 8.34
N LEU A 227 17.57 -6.24 7.88
CA LEU A 227 17.96 -4.84 8.01
C LEU A 227 17.91 -4.38 9.48
N GLU A 228 16.84 -4.69 10.22
CA GLU A 228 16.72 -4.39 11.66
C GLU A 228 17.88 -4.97 12.47
N ILE A 229 18.29 -6.22 12.19
CA ILE A 229 19.46 -6.83 12.84
C ILE A 229 20.74 -6.04 12.51
N LYS A 230 20.92 -5.62 11.26
CA LYS A 230 22.07 -4.81 10.84
C LYS A 230 22.07 -3.43 11.51
N HIS A 231 20.92 -2.77 11.59
CA HIS A 231 20.79 -1.46 12.25
C HIS A 231 21.08 -1.57 13.75
N ALA A 232 20.54 -2.58 14.43
CA ALA A 232 20.82 -2.83 15.85
C ALA A 232 22.32 -3.05 16.09
N LYS A 233 22.98 -3.87 15.26
CA LYS A 233 24.44 -4.07 15.34
C LYS A 233 25.22 -2.77 15.13
N ALA A 234 24.84 -1.95 14.15
CA ALA A 234 25.47 -0.66 13.90
C ALA A 234 25.27 0.31 15.09
N GLN A 235 24.09 0.31 15.70
CA GLN A 235 23.80 1.14 16.88
C GLN A 235 24.65 0.70 18.08
N ILE A 236 24.74 -0.60 18.35
CA ILE A 236 25.59 -1.18 19.39
C ILE A 236 27.06 -0.79 19.17
N GLN A 237 27.54 -0.87 17.93
CA GLN A 237 28.91 -0.48 17.60
C GLN A 237 29.16 1.00 17.92
N VAL A 238 28.27 1.91 17.50
CA VAL A 238 28.38 3.35 17.79
C VAL A 238 28.41 3.60 19.31
N LEU A 239 27.57 2.91 20.07
CA LEU A 239 27.52 3.04 21.53
C LEU A 239 28.80 2.51 22.19
N ASN A 240 29.31 1.36 21.77
CA ASN A 240 30.55 0.80 22.29
C ASN A 240 31.76 1.71 22.01
N GLU A 241 31.86 2.26 20.79
CA GLU A 241 32.89 3.24 20.44
C GLU A 241 32.78 4.50 21.29
N LEU A 242 31.55 5.00 21.52
CA LEU A 242 31.31 6.16 22.37
C LEU A 242 31.74 5.89 23.81
N ILE A 243 31.28 4.79 24.41
CA ILE A 243 31.66 4.40 25.78
C ILE A 243 33.18 4.26 25.91
N GLY A 244 33.84 3.64 24.94
CA GLY A 244 35.29 3.52 24.92
C GLY A 244 35.99 4.88 24.95
N ARG A 245 35.54 5.84 24.13
CA ARG A 245 36.07 7.21 24.10
C ARG A 245 35.79 8.00 25.38
N LEU A 246 34.68 7.73 26.05
CA LEU A 246 34.34 8.38 27.32
C LEU A 246 35.17 7.81 28.48
N LYS A 247 35.47 6.51 28.47
CA LYS A 247 36.31 5.86 29.49
C LYS A 247 37.80 6.22 29.40
N GLN A 248 38.30 6.58 28.20
CA GLN A 248 39.68 6.99 27.97
C GLN A 248 39.95 8.45 28.41
N GLN A 249 39.35 8.90 29.50
CA GLN A 249 39.64 10.22 30.07
C GLN A 249 40.84 10.12 31.02
N PRO A 250 41.83 11.03 30.89
CA PRO A 250 42.91 11.16 31.86
C PRO A 250 42.41 11.71 33.20
#